data_AF-A0A968MP43-F1
#
_entry.id   AF-A0A968MP43-F1
#
_cell.length_a   1.000
_cell.length_b   1.000
_cell.length_c   1.000
_cell.angle_alpha   90.00
_cell.angle_beta   90.00
_cell.angle_gamma   90.00
#
_symmetry.space_group_name_H-M   'P 1'
#
loop_
_entity.id
_entity.type
_entity.pdbx_description
1 polymer ?
#
loop_
_entity_poly.entity_id
_entity_poly.type
_entity_poly.pdbx_seq_one_letter_code
_entity_poly.pdbx_strand_id
1 'polypeptide(L)'
;MLGGREPQRSGPATFRAWPTSGAPARPERLAAHRNRATELLVSPTRRTRETAAPVAASLRVPAAEVADFEEIRLPKAWEGAPAHRVSEALRALRASSSDAWHRGHDGGESFSAFGERVRSGLLDVLSSRGFHPPQRG
;
A
#
# COMPACT_ATOMS: atom_id res chain seq x y z
N MET A 1 15.73 47.26 6.16
CA MET A 1 16.57 46.25 5.49
C MET A 1 16.43 44.92 6.23
N LEU A 2 15.86 43.94 5.53
CA LEU A 2 15.87 42.48 5.68
C LEU A 2 16.24 41.86 7.05
N GLY A 3 15.21 41.44 7.80
CA GLY A 3 15.34 40.42 8.85
C GLY A 3 15.36 39.02 8.23
N GLY A 4 16.50 38.34 8.33
CA GLY A 4 16.67 36.96 7.85
C GLY A 4 15.92 35.97 8.75
N ARG A 5 14.98 35.21 8.17
CA ARG A 5 14.40 34.03 8.81
C ARG A 5 15.36 32.86 8.65
N GLU A 6 15.79 32.30 9.78
CA GLU A 6 16.51 31.04 9.86
C GLU A 6 15.65 29.89 9.28
N PRO A 7 16.20 28.98 8.46
CA PRO A 7 15.47 27.81 8.01
C PRO A 7 15.30 26.83 9.17
N GLN A 8 14.05 26.61 9.59
CA GLN A 8 13.72 25.55 10.55
C GLN A 8 14.17 24.20 9.99
N ARG A 9 15.17 23.60 10.63
CA ARG A 9 15.57 22.20 10.40
C ARG A 9 14.44 21.31 10.90
N SER A 10 13.72 20.63 10.00
CA SER A 10 12.77 19.60 10.38
C SER A 10 13.52 18.44 11.02
N GLY A 11 13.27 18.18 12.31
CA GLY A 11 13.76 16.98 13.00
C GLY A 11 13.28 15.69 12.31
N PRO A 12 13.84 14.52 12.66
CA PRO A 12 13.49 13.26 12.00
C PRO A 12 11.99 13.02 12.16
N ALA A 13 11.28 12.93 11.03
CA ALA A 13 9.87 12.58 11.01
C ALA A 13 9.71 11.21 11.68
N THR A 14 9.18 11.19 12.89
CA THR A 14 8.84 9.95 13.58
C THR A 14 7.69 9.30 12.81
N PHE A 15 8.00 8.26 12.04
CA PHE A 15 6.99 7.43 11.38
C PHE A 15 6.23 6.65 12.46
N ARG A 16 5.07 7.17 12.86
CA ARG A 16 4.17 6.45 13.76
C ARG A 16 3.47 5.39 12.92
N ALA A 17 3.75 4.12 13.20
CA ALA A 17 3.11 3.00 12.52
C ALA A 17 1.58 3.17 12.56
N TRP A 18 0.95 3.08 11.39
CA TRP A 18 -0.49 3.11 11.24
C TRP A 18 -1.08 1.82 11.84
N PRO A 19 -2.21 1.86 12.56
CA PRO A 19 -2.84 0.63 13.03
C PRO A 19 -3.23 -0.24 11.83
N THR A 20 -2.57 -1.40 11.71
CA THR A 20 -2.75 -2.39 10.64
C THR A 20 -3.93 -3.33 10.88
N SER A 21 -4.89 -2.94 11.74
CA SER A 21 -6.11 -3.72 11.86
C SER A 21 -6.88 -3.58 10.54
N GLY A 22 -7.26 -4.71 9.92
CA GLY A 22 -7.96 -4.78 8.63
C GLY A 22 -9.35 -4.14 8.58
N ALA A 23 -9.65 -3.18 9.47
CA ALA A 23 -10.78 -2.30 9.36
C ALA A 23 -10.48 -1.20 8.31
N PRO A 24 -11.47 -0.82 7.48
CA PRO A 24 -11.29 0.26 6.52
C PRO A 24 -10.84 1.54 7.24
N ALA A 25 -9.98 2.29 6.57
CA ALA A 25 -9.52 3.58 7.08
C ALA A 25 -10.75 4.48 7.29
N ARG A 26 -10.97 4.87 8.55
CA ARG A 26 -12.10 5.70 8.96
C ARG A 26 -11.82 7.16 8.63
N PRO A 27 -12.51 7.79 7.67
CA PRO A 27 -12.20 9.15 7.20
C PRO A 27 -12.17 10.20 8.32
N GLU A 28 -13.00 10.02 9.35
CA GLU A 28 -13.09 10.87 10.53
C GLU A 28 -11.81 10.84 11.39
N ARG A 29 -11.08 9.71 11.41
CA ARG A 29 -9.81 9.60 12.14
C ARG A 29 -8.65 10.22 11.38
N LEU A 30 -8.80 10.37 10.06
CA LEU A 30 -7.79 10.92 9.15
C LEU A 30 -7.81 12.45 9.09
N ALA A 31 -8.92 13.09 9.45
CA ALA A 31 -9.06 14.54 9.44
C ALA A 31 -7.98 15.27 10.26
N ALA A 32 -7.52 14.66 11.36
CA ALA A 32 -6.43 15.19 12.20
C ALA A 32 -5.06 15.25 11.48
N HIS A 33 -4.91 14.52 10.37
CA HIS A 33 -3.67 14.43 9.59
C HIS A 33 -3.74 15.18 8.26
N ARG A 34 -4.82 15.93 8.02
CA ARG A 34 -5.06 16.69 6.79
C ARG A 34 -3.89 17.60 6.39
N ASN A 35 -3.14 18.17 7.34
CA ASN A 35 -2.00 19.05 7.06
C ASN A 35 -0.66 18.29 6.94
N ARG A 36 -0.67 16.95 6.96
CA ARG A 36 0.54 16.10 6.94
C ARG A 36 0.63 15.21 5.70
N ALA A 37 -0.48 14.97 5.01
CA ALA A 37 -0.50 14.23 3.77
C ALA A 37 -0.63 15.20 2.59
N THR A 38 0.08 14.91 1.51
CA THR A 38 0.00 15.68 0.25
C THR A 38 -0.77 14.94 -0.83
N GLU A 39 -0.90 13.62 -0.71
CA GLU A 39 -1.58 12.75 -1.66
C GLU A 39 -1.97 11.42 -0.98
N LEU A 40 -2.85 10.66 -1.65
CA LEU A 40 -3.22 9.31 -1.28
C LEU A 40 -2.83 8.34 -2.41
N LEU A 41 -2.04 7.32 -2.11
CA LEU A 41 -1.68 6.30 -3.09
C LEU A 41 -2.66 5.13 -3.02
N VAL A 42 -3.19 4.71 -4.18
CA VAL A 42 -4.25 3.69 -4.26
C VAL A 42 -3.97 2.70 -5.38
N SER A 43 -4.47 1.48 -5.26
CA SER A 43 -4.50 0.55 -6.39
C SER A 43 -5.61 0.93 -7.38
N PRO A 44 -5.47 0.61 -8.68
CA PRO A 44 -6.46 0.94 -9.71
C PRO A 44 -7.77 0.14 -9.60
N THR A 45 -7.89 -0.77 -8.63
CA THR A 45 -9.09 -1.58 -8.47
C THR A 45 -10.29 -0.73 -8.04
N ARG A 46 -11.47 -1.00 -8.62
CA ARG A 46 -12.71 -0.26 -8.32
C ARG A 46 -13.01 -0.18 -6.81
N ARG A 47 -12.90 -1.32 -6.11
CA ARG A 47 -13.11 -1.40 -4.65
C ARG A 47 -12.21 -0.44 -3.87
N THR A 48 -10.94 -0.31 -4.28
CA THR A 48 -9.98 0.58 -3.63
C THR A 48 -10.31 2.03 -3.94
N ARG A 49 -10.64 2.37 -5.19
CA ARG A 49 -11.07 3.72 -5.57
C ARG A 49 -12.30 4.18 -4.78
N GLU A 50 -13.33 3.34 -4.71
CA GLU A 50 -14.56 3.62 -3.96
C GLU A 50 -14.29 3.80 -2.46
N THR A 51 -13.40 2.99 -1.88
CA THR A 51 -12.97 3.12 -0.47
C THR A 51 -12.14 4.40 -0.23
N ALA A 52 -11.30 4.77 -1.19
CA ALA A 52 -10.37 5.89 -1.09
C ALA A 52 -11.06 7.25 -1.29
N ALA A 53 -12.14 7.32 -2.07
CA ALA A 53 -12.86 8.56 -2.35
C ALA A 53 -13.24 9.37 -1.09
N PRO A 54 -13.92 8.80 -0.07
CA PRO A 54 -14.23 9.54 1.16
C PRO A 54 -12.98 9.92 1.97
N VAL A 55 -11.90 9.13 1.89
CA VAL A 55 -10.64 9.42 2.57
C VAL A 55 -9.93 10.62 1.92
N ALA A 56 -9.82 10.64 0.60
CA ALA A 56 -9.25 11.75 -0.16
C ALA A 56 -10.02 13.05 0.09
N ALA A 57 -11.36 12.97 0.11
CA ALA A 57 -12.23 14.09 0.44
C ALA A 57 -12.00 14.62 1.86
N SER A 58 -11.85 13.75 2.87
CA SER A 58 -11.56 14.13 4.25
C SER A 58 -10.18 14.80 4.37
N LEU A 59 -9.18 14.23 3.69
CA LEU A 59 -7.80 14.69 3.76
C LEU A 59 -7.52 15.95 2.95
N ARG A 60 -8.30 16.31 1.93
CA ARG A 60 -7.95 17.49 1.13
C ARG A 60 -6.98 17.22 -0.01
N VAL A 61 -6.75 15.96 -0.38
CA VAL A 61 -5.59 15.56 -1.20
C VAL A 61 -6.02 14.73 -2.42
N PRO A 62 -5.27 14.78 -3.53
CA PRO A 62 -5.52 13.92 -4.68
C PRO A 62 -5.25 12.44 -4.34
N ALA A 63 -5.98 11.54 -4.99
CA ALA A 63 -5.66 10.12 -5.03
C ALA A 63 -4.88 9.82 -6.33
N ALA A 64 -3.70 9.22 -6.20
CA ALA A 64 -2.87 8.78 -7.30
C ALA A 64 -2.86 7.26 -7.38
N GLU A 65 -3.13 6.73 -8.57
CA GLU A 65 -3.16 5.29 -8.81
C GLU A 65 -1.76 4.75 -9.04
N VAL A 66 -1.47 3.62 -8.40
CA VAL A 66 -0.22 2.88 -8.56
C VAL A 66 -0.58 1.46 -8.96
N ALA A 67 -0.29 1.09 -10.22
CA ALA A 67 -0.64 -0.21 -10.77
C ALA A 67 -0.06 -1.37 -9.94
N ASP A 68 1.15 -1.19 -9.42
CA ASP A 68 1.83 -2.21 -8.60
C ASP A 68 1.18 -2.45 -7.24
N PHE A 69 0.17 -1.66 -6.84
CA PHE A 69 -0.57 -1.87 -5.59
C PHE A 69 -1.78 -2.79 -5.76
N GLU A 70 -2.02 -3.32 -6.97
CA GLU A 70 -3.02 -4.37 -7.16
C GLU A 70 -2.76 -5.57 -6.26
N GLU A 71 -3.85 -6.20 -5.81
CA GLU A 71 -3.86 -7.42 -5.00
C GLU A 71 -2.99 -8.52 -5.63
N ILE A 72 -2.53 -9.46 -4.81
CA ILE A 72 -1.81 -10.64 -5.31
C ILE A 72 -2.62 -11.33 -6.42
N ARG A 73 -1.96 -11.62 -7.54
CA ARG A 73 -2.63 -12.23 -8.69
C ARG A 73 -2.86 -13.71 -8.42
N LEU A 74 -4.13 -14.09 -8.32
CA LEU A 74 -4.52 -15.50 -8.14
C LEU A 74 -4.39 -16.27 -9.46
N PRO A 75 -4.25 -17.61 -9.41
CA PRO A 75 -4.28 -18.44 -10.61
C PRO A 75 -5.55 -18.20 -11.42
N LYS A 76 -5.41 -18.09 -12.76
CA LYS A 76 -6.56 -17.93 -13.67
C LYS A 76 -7.62 -19.02 -13.51
N ALA A 77 -7.20 -20.24 -13.18
CA ALA A 77 -8.11 -21.36 -12.93
C ALA A 77 -9.08 -21.13 -11.75
N TRP A 78 -8.82 -20.13 -10.92
CA TRP A 78 -9.67 -19.78 -9.78
C TRP A 78 -10.63 -18.62 -10.08
N GLU A 79 -10.53 -18.03 -11.26
CA GLU A 79 -11.44 -16.98 -11.70
C GLU A 79 -12.85 -17.58 -11.89
N GLY A 80 -13.84 -17.01 -11.21
CA GLY A 80 -15.21 -17.56 -11.17
C GLY A 80 -15.39 -18.75 -10.22
N ALA A 81 -14.35 -19.22 -9.53
CA ALA A 81 -14.49 -20.26 -8.52
C ALA A 81 -15.29 -19.75 -7.30
N PRO A 82 -16.07 -20.62 -6.62
CA PRO A 82 -16.76 -20.25 -5.40
C PRO A 82 -15.80 -19.71 -4.32
N ALA A 83 -16.21 -18.65 -3.64
CA ALA A 83 -15.37 -17.98 -2.63
C ALA A 83 -14.85 -18.92 -1.53
N HIS A 84 -15.63 -19.93 -1.14
CA HIS A 84 -15.20 -20.92 -0.15
C HIS A 84 -14.01 -21.77 -0.64
N ARG A 85 -13.98 -22.15 -1.92
CA ARG A 85 -12.87 -22.92 -2.52
C ARG A 85 -11.58 -22.11 -2.56
N VAL A 86 -11.68 -20.86 -2.97
CA VAL A 86 -10.54 -19.93 -2.97
C VAL A 86 -10.02 -19.72 -1.55
N SER A 87 -10.93 -19.56 -0.59
CA SER A 87 -10.57 -19.37 0.83
C SER A 87 -9.90 -20.61 1.44
N GLU A 88 -10.39 -21.81 1.13
CA GLU A 88 -9.77 -23.07 1.54
C GLU A 88 -8.37 -23.23 0.97
N ALA A 89 -8.19 -22.95 -0.33
CA ALA A 89 -6.89 -23.07 -0.98
C ALA A 89 -5.86 -22.04 -0.47
N LEU A 90 -6.30 -20.82 -0.14
CA LEU A 90 -5.46 -19.82 0.53
C LEU A 90 -5.12 -20.21 1.97
N ARG A 91 -6.07 -20.80 2.71
CA ARG A 91 -5.84 -21.29 4.08
C ARG A 91 -4.84 -22.45 4.09
N ALA A 92 -4.97 -23.40 3.17
CA ALA A 92 -4.04 -24.51 3.01
C ALA A 92 -2.63 -24.01 2.68
N LEU A 93 -2.52 -23.00 1.81
CA LEU A 93 -1.23 -22.38 1.49
C LEU A 93 -0.62 -21.70 2.72
N ARG A 94 -1.42 -20.97 3.53
CA ARG A 94 -0.96 -20.35 4.79
C ARG A 94 -0.42 -21.36 5.80
N ALA A 95 -0.98 -22.56 5.80
CA ALA A 95 -0.57 -23.66 6.68
C ALA A 95 0.60 -24.47 6.13
N SER A 96 1.07 -24.18 4.91
CA SER A 96 2.19 -24.89 4.27
C SER A 96 3.56 -24.42 4.78
N SER A 97 4.62 -25.10 4.36
CA SER A 97 5.99 -24.67 4.69
C SER A 97 6.29 -23.27 4.14
N SER A 98 7.23 -22.56 4.78
CA SER A 98 7.65 -21.21 4.35
C SER A 98 7.99 -21.18 2.86
N ASP A 99 8.64 -22.21 2.33
CA ASP A 99 9.00 -22.30 0.91
C ASP A 99 7.80 -22.44 -0.01
N ALA A 100 6.79 -23.22 0.39
CA ALA A 100 5.56 -23.37 -0.38
C ALA A 100 4.73 -22.07 -0.33
N TRP A 101 4.71 -21.38 0.80
CA TRP A 101 4.16 -20.04 0.93
C TRP A 101 4.85 -19.05 -0.03
N HIS A 102 6.18 -19.04 -0.07
CA HIS A 102 6.93 -18.13 -0.95
C HIS A 102 6.74 -18.41 -2.44
N ARG A 103 6.58 -19.68 -2.84
CA ARG A 103 6.33 -20.06 -4.24
C ARG A 103 4.93 -19.67 -4.73
N GLY A 104 3.94 -19.55 -3.84
CA GLY A 104 2.56 -19.27 -4.21
C GLY A 104 1.86 -20.49 -4.83
N HIS A 105 0.72 -20.24 -5.50
CA HIS A 105 0.00 -21.28 -6.26
C HIS A 105 0.48 -21.32 -7.71
N ASP A 106 0.47 -22.51 -8.30
CA ASP A 106 0.84 -22.70 -9.70
C ASP A 106 -0.11 -21.90 -10.62
N GLY A 107 0.48 -21.17 -11.58
CA GLY A 107 -0.24 -20.22 -12.45
C GLY A 107 -0.67 -18.90 -11.77
N GLY A 108 -0.35 -18.69 -10.50
CA GLY A 108 -0.54 -17.44 -9.77
C GLY A 108 0.77 -16.68 -9.53
N GLU A 109 0.66 -15.48 -8.95
CA GLU A 109 1.82 -14.73 -8.46
C GLU A 109 2.29 -15.30 -7.12
N SER A 110 3.62 -15.42 -6.98
CA SER A 110 4.24 -15.86 -5.74
C SER A 110 4.21 -14.73 -4.70
N PHE A 111 4.18 -15.05 -3.39
CA PHE A 111 4.19 -14.00 -2.36
C PHE A 111 5.46 -13.15 -2.39
N SER A 112 6.59 -13.75 -2.78
CA SER A 112 7.85 -13.01 -2.96
C SER A 112 7.77 -12.07 -4.16
N ALA A 113 7.23 -12.52 -5.30
CA ALA A 113 7.04 -11.67 -6.49
C ALA A 113 6.05 -10.54 -6.22
N PHE A 114 4.96 -10.83 -5.51
CA PHE A 114 3.99 -9.84 -5.05
C PHE A 114 4.65 -8.78 -4.15
N GLY A 115 5.40 -9.22 -3.14
CA GLY A 115 6.11 -8.33 -2.23
C GLY A 115 7.14 -7.47 -2.94
N GLU A 116 7.89 -8.05 -3.90
CA GLU A 116 8.84 -7.31 -4.74
C GLU A 116 8.14 -6.24 -5.57
N ARG A 117 7.05 -6.60 -6.25
CA ARG A 117 6.27 -5.69 -7.09
C ARG A 117 5.75 -4.50 -6.30
N VAL A 118 5.06 -4.76 -5.18
CA VAL A 118 4.51 -3.69 -4.33
C VAL A 118 5.63 -2.80 -3.78
N ARG A 119 6.76 -3.39 -3.36
CA ARG A 119 7.91 -2.65 -2.84
C ARG A 119 8.55 -1.78 -3.92
N SER A 120 8.81 -2.34 -5.11
CA SER A 120 9.37 -1.59 -6.24
C SER A 120 8.46 -0.42 -6.61
N GLY A 121 7.17 -0.68 -6.81
CA GLY A 121 6.21 0.38 -7.15
C GLY A 121 6.14 1.49 -6.10
N LEU A 122 6.23 1.15 -4.80
CA LEU A 122 6.32 2.17 -3.75
C LEU A 122 7.63 2.97 -3.84
N LEU A 123 8.77 2.31 -4.04
CA LEU A 123 10.07 2.97 -4.12
C LEU A 123 10.20 3.86 -5.35
N ASP A 124 9.65 3.45 -6.49
CA ASP A 124 9.63 4.24 -7.72
C ASP A 124 8.80 5.51 -7.54
N VAL A 125 7.62 5.36 -6.94
CA VAL A 125 6.68 6.43 -6.62
C VAL A 125 7.23 7.40 -5.56
N LEU A 126 8.02 6.92 -4.60
CA LEU A 126 8.74 7.77 -3.65
C LEU A 126 9.91 8.50 -4.32
N SER A 127 10.68 7.79 -5.15
CA SER A 127 11.84 8.33 -5.87
C SER A 127 11.42 9.42 -6.86
N SER A 128 10.30 9.25 -7.56
CA SER A 128 9.75 10.28 -8.46
C SER A 128 9.33 11.56 -7.73
N ARG A 129 9.22 11.51 -6.40
CA ARG A 129 8.91 12.66 -5.52
C ARG A 129 10.12 13.16 -4.74
N GLY A 130 11.31 12.67 -5.07
CA GLY A 130 12.57 13.05 -4.41
C GLY A 130 12.81 12.38 -3.06
N PHE A 131 12.03 11.35 -2.71
CA PHE A 131 12.28 10.56 -1.51
C PHE A 131 13.07 9.31 -1.86
N HIS A 132 14.30 9.23 -1.35
CA HIS A 132 15.13 8.04 -1.46
C HIS A 132 15.33 7.43 -0.07
N PRO A 133 15.13 6.11 0.10
CA PRO A 133 15.49 5.46 1.34
C PRO A 133 16.99 5.64 1.60
N PRO A 134 17.43 5.74 2.88
CA PRO A 134 18.84 5.81 3.20
C PRO A 134 19.56 4.57 2.66
N GLN A 135 20.57 4.79 1.83
CA GLN A 135 21.44 3.72 1.34
C GLN A 135 22.18 3.13 2.55
N ARG A 136 22.01 1.83 2.81
CA ARG A 136 22.86 1.13 3.77
C ARG A 136 24.19 0.85 3.07
N GLY A 137 25.24 1.57 3.48
CA GLY A 137 26.62 1.23 3.12
C GLY A 137 27.10 -0.03 3.84
#